data_AF-A8X6N0-F1
#
_entry.id   AF-A8X6N0-F1
#
_cell.length_a   1.000
_cell.length_b   1.000
_cell.length_c   1.000
_cell.angle_alpha   90.00
_cell.angle_beta   90.00
_cell.angle_gamma   90.00
#
_symmetry.space_group_name_H-M   'P 1'
#
loop_
_entity.id
_entity.type
_entity.pdbx_description
1 polymer ?
#
loop_
_entity_poly.entity_id
_entity_poly.type
_entity_poly.pdbx_seq_one_letter_code
_entity_poly.pdbx_strand_id
1 'polypeptide(L)'
;MSTLIFLVILPMIFAAQSCKDPLLNECGCARRQTFDAAWLQKEHPDVYAEFSSATIQAPVVTYGSAECDEIRVVCPDDFKVASFNISTSTIKFDPRSYPNPTVTPAFCQDGQWIREGLFIPIDMELSLDSLTCIKQ
;
A
#
# COMPACT_ATOMS: atom_id res chain seq x y z
N MET A 1 42.86 -50.13 14.48
CA MET A 1 41.84 -49.57 15.40
C MET A 1 41.74 -48.07 15.07
N SER A 2 41.04 -47.77 13.98
CA SER A 2 39.70 -47.16 13.92
C SER A 2 39.68 -45.69 14.34
N THR A 3 39.90 -44.83 13.35
CA THR A 3 39.78 -43.37 13.38
C THR A 3 38.29 -43.01 13.46
N LEU A 4 37.85 -42.44 14.58
CA LEU A 4 36.51 -41.89 14.73
C LEU A 4 36.42 -40.57 13.93
N ILE A 5 35.73 -40.62 12.79
CA ILE A 5 35.32 -39.44 12.03
C ILE A 5 34.15 -38.81 12.78
N PHE A 6 34.38 -37.64 13.37
CA PHE A 6 33.34 -36.80 13.96
C PHE A 6 32.55 -36.15 12.82
N LEU A 7 31.37 -36.71 12.53
CA LEU A 7 30.45 -36.18 11.54
C LEU A 7 29.79 -34.92 12.13
N VAL A 8 30.34 -33.76 11.79
CA VAL A 8 29.74 -32.46 12.12
C VAL A 8 28.50 -32.29 11.25
N ILE A 9 27.34 -32.69 11.78
CA ILE A 9 26.05 -32.36 11.20
C ILE A 9 25.81 -30.89 11.54
N LEU A 10 26.24 -29.98 10.65
CA LEU A 10 25.81 -28.59 10.68
C LEU A 10 24.28 -28.60 10.49
N PRO A 11 23.47 -28.12 11.45
CA PRO A 11 22.07 -27.89 11.17
C PRO A 11 22.06 -26.74 10.17
N MET A 12 21.75 -27.05 8.91
CA MET A 12 21.29 -26.04 7.96
C MET A 12 19.95 -25.54 8.47
N ILE A 13 19.99 -24.63 9.44
CA ILE A 13 18.91 -23.73 9.76
C ILE A 13 18.82 -22.81 8.55
N PHE A 14 18.22 -23.32 7.48
CA PHE A 14 17.54 -22.46 6.52
C PHE A 14 16.45 -21.79 7.33
N ALA A 15 16.79 -20.66 7.95
CA ALA A 15 15.82 -19.60 8.13
C ALA A 15 15.35 -19.29 6.71
N ALA A 16 14.30 -19.99 6.27
CA ALA A 16 13.44 -19.55 5.20
C ALA A 16 12.81 -18.25 5.73
N GLN A 17 13.61 -17.17 5.69
CA GLN A 17 13.12 -15.83 5.79
C GLN A 17 12.21 -15.73 4.57
N SER A 18 10.92 -15.99 4.79
CA SER A 18 9.91 -15.92 3.75
C SER A 18 10.15 -14.60 3.04
N CYS A 19 10.46 -14.67 1.75
CA CYS A 19 10.54 -13.47 0.95
C CYS A 19 9.19 -12.79 1.11
N LYS A 20 9.15 -11.67 1.86
CA LYS A 20 7.90 -10.93 2.07
C LYS A 20 7.41 -10.55 0.68
N ASP A 21 6.21 -11.02 0.33
CA ASP A 21 5.59 -10.65 -0.93
C ASP A 21 5.45 -9.12 -0.97
N PRO A 22 6.07 -8.41 -1.93
CA PRO A 22 6.01 -6.96 -1.99
C PRO A 22 4.59 -6.43 -2.23
N LEU A 23 3.66 -7.27 -2.67
CA LEU A 23 2.25 -6.93 -2.87
C LEU A 23 1.43 -7.04 -1.59
N LEU A 24 1.93 -7.76 -0.58
CA LEU A 24 1.27 -7.92 0.70
C LEU A 24 1.87 -6.98 1.75
N ASN A 25 1.04 -6.57 2.68
CA ASN A 25 1.46 -5.88 3.88
C ASN A 25 1.89 -6.88 4.97
N GLU A 26 2.32 -6.35 6.10
CA GLU A 26 2.69 -7.08 7.30
C GLU A 26 1.54 -7.93 7.89
N CYS A 27 0.29 -7.63 7.52
CA CYS A 27 -0.92 -8.36 7.91
C CYS A 27 -1.26 -9.53 6.96
N GLY A 28 -0.59 -9.64 5.81
CA GLY A 28 -0.87 -10.65 4.79
C GLY A 28 -1.97 -10.26 3.79
N CYS A 29 -2.49 -9.03 3.83
CA CYS A 29 -3.45 -8.51 2.87
C CYS A 29 -2.77 -7.62 1.82
N ALA A 30 -3.45 -7.37 0.71
CA ALA A 30 -2.95 -6.51 -0.36
C ALA A 30 -2.60 -5.10 0.17
N ARG A 31 -1.48 -4.54 -0.29
CA ARG A 31 -1.11 -3.16 0.03
C ARG A 31 -2.07 -2.17 -0.65
N ARG A 32 -2.39 -1.06 0.02
CA ARG A 32 -3.12 0.06 -0.61
C ARG A 32 -2.29 0.59 -1.77
N GLN A 33 -2.92 0.70 -2.93
CA GLN A 33 -2.27 1.25 -4.11
C GLN A 33 -1.95 2.73 -3.92
N THR A 34 -0.73 3.08 -4.28
CA THR A 34 -0.22 4.45 -4.25
C THR A 34 0.62 4.74 -5.48
N PHE A 35 0.81 6.01 -5.81
CA PHE A 35 1.67 6.41 -6.92
C PHE A 35 2.42 7.71 -6.67
N ASP A 36 3.47 7.92 -7.45
CA ASP A 36 4.29 9.13 -7.50
C ASP A 36 4.29 9.75 -8.90
N ALA A 37 4.99 10.87 -9.06
CA ALA A 37 5.13 11.57 -10.34
C ALA A 37 5.72 10.67 -11.45
N ALA A 38 6.69 9.81 -11.12
CA ALA A 38 7.38 8.97 -12.11
C ALA A 38 6.43 7.90 -12.66
N TRP A 39 5.63 7.28 -11.79
CA TRP A 39 4.59 6.35 -12.22
C TRP A 39 3.53 7.06 -13.08
N LEU A 40 3.04 8.23 -12.64
CA LEU A 40 2.01 8.96 -13.38
C LEU A 40 2.52 9.38 -14.76
N GLN A 41 3.75 9.89 -14.85
CA GLN A 41 4.37 10.26 -16.12
C GLN A 41 4.56 9.07 -17.06
N LYS A 42 4.90 7.90 -16.52
CA LYS A 42 5.16 6.68 -17.31
C LYS A 42 3.88 6.01 -17.80
N GLU A 43 2.90 5.84 -16.92
CA GLU A 43 1.70 5.05 -17.20
C GLU A 43 0.53 5.91 -17.72
N HIS A 44 0.47 7.20 -17.35
CA HIS A 44 -0.62 8.13 -17.69
C HIS A 44 -0.07 9.53 -18.07
N PRO A 45 0.73 9.65 -19.16
CA PRO A 45 1.42 10.88 -19.52
C PRO A 45 0.49 12.07 -19.84
N ASP A 46 -0.71 11.78 -20.32
CA ASP A 46 -1.78 12.74 -20.57
C ASP A 46 -2.26 13.39 -19.27
N VAL A 47 -2.55 12.57 -18.25
CA VAL A 47 -2.93 13.05 -16.92
C VAL A 47 -1.76 13.79 -16.27
N TYR A 48 -0.54 13.27 -16.39
CA TYR A 48 0.65 13.94 -15.85
C TYR A 48 0.83 15.36 -16.40
N ALA A 49 0.55 15.58 -17.69
CA ALA A 49 0.69 16.90 -18.31
C ALA A 49 -0.22 17.96 -17.65
N GLU A 50 -1.43 17.59 -17.23
CA GLU A 50 -2.37 18.46 -16.52
C GLU A 50 -1.86 18.91 -15.14
N PHE A 51 -0.98 18.10 -14.53
CA PHE A 51 -0.40 18.34 -13.20
C PHE A 51 1.10 18.63 -13.23
N SER A 52 1.64 19.02 -14.40
CA SER A 52 3.09 19.23 -14.60
C SER A 52 3.74 20.30 -13.72
N SER A 53 2.94 21.19 -13.11
CA SER A 53 3.40 22.20 -12.15
C SER A 53 3.29 21.76 -10.69
N ALA A 54 2.58 20.65 -10.42
CA ALA A 54 2.38 20.15 -9.06
C ALA A 54 3.54 19.26 -8.62
N THR A 55 3.77 19.23 -7.31
CA THR A 55 4.64 18.21 -6.70
C THR A 55 3.78 16.99 -6.34
N ILE A 56 4.09 15.83 -6.93
CA ILE A 56 3.39 14.56 -6.72
C ILE A 56 4.35 13.55 -6.11
N GLN A 57 3.97 12.94 -4.99
CA GLN A 57 4.77 11.91 -4.32
C GLN A 57 3.88 10.85 -3.67
N ALA A 58 4.40 9.63 -3.54
CA ALA A 58 3.69 8.58 -2.83
C ALA A 58 3.48 8.96 -1.35
N PRO A 59 2.30 8.66 -0.77
CA PRO A 59 2.04 8.85 0.64
C PRO A 59 2.70 7.76 1.47
N VAL A 60 2.75 7.98 2.78
CA VAL A 60 3.05 6.92 3.73
C VAL A 60 1.76 6.14 4.00
N VAL A 61 1.82 4.81 3.84
CA VAL A 61 0.71 3.92 4.19
C VAL A 61 1.12 3.06 5.38
N THR A 62 0.27 3.05 6.40
CA THR A 62 0.38 2.17 7.56
C THR A 62 -0.88 1.34 7.70
N TYR A 63 -0.74 0.10 8.14
CA TYR A 63 -1.84 -0.81 8.40
C TYR A 63 -1.98 -0.92 9.92
N GLY A 64 -3.16 -0.60 10.44
CA GLY A 64 -3.42 -0.33 11.85
C GLY A 64 -2.85 -1.37 12.81
N SER A 65 -2.07 -0.88 13.78
CA SER A 65 -1.58 -1.58 14.99
C SER A 65 -1.22 -3.08 14.86
N ALA A 66 -1.20 -3.83 15.97
CA ALA A 66 -0.94 -5.26 15.95
C ALA A 66 -2.13 -6.08 15.40
N GLU A 67 -3.29 -5.44 15.24
CA GLU A 67 -4.57 -6.10 14.93
C GLU A 67 -5.00 -5.95 13.47
N CYS A 68 -4.30 -5.14 12.67
CA CYS A 68 -4.53 -5.00 11.23
C CYS A 68 -5.96 -4.56 10.90
N ASP A 69 -6.44 -3.54 11.59
CA ASP A 69 -7.83 -3.09 11.71
C ASP A 69 -8.16 -1.77 10.98
N GLU A 70 -7.15 -1.11 10.39
CA GLU A 70 -7.35 0.04 9.51
C GLU A 70 -6.28 0.13 8.41
N ILE A 71 -6.61 0.85 7.35
CA ILE A 71 -5.62 1.34 6.36
C ILE A 71 -5.53 2.85 6.54
N ARG A 72 -4.34 3.34 6.89
CA ARG A 72 -4.09 4.76 7.12
C ARG A 72 -3.09 5.29 6.09
N VAL A 73 -3.47 6.36 5.41
CA VAL A 73 -2.68 7.03 4.39
C VAL A 73 -2.41 8.46 4.82
N VAL A 74 -1.14 8.83 4.87
CA VAL A 74 -0.67 10.11 5.38
C VAL A 74 0.20 10.80 4.34
N CYS A 75 -0.11 12.07 4.10
CA CYS A 75 0.74 12.96 3.32
C CYS A 75 1.52 13.90 4.23
N PRO A 76 2.72 14.38 3.80
CA PRO A 76 3.44 15.41 4.53
C PRO A 76 2.63 16.71 4.69
N ASP A 77 3.05 17.55 5.61
CA ASP A 77 2.46 18.88 5.79
C ASP A 77 2.47 19.68 4.47
N ASP A 78 1.46 20.51 4.27
CA ASP A 78 1.16 21.26 3.04
C ASP A 78 0.79 20.42 1.79
N PHE A 79 0.73 19.08 1.88
CA PHE A 79 0.20 18.24 0.81
C PHE A 79 -1.25 17.86 1.07
N LYS A 80 -2.02 17.70 -0.01
CA LYS A 80 -3.37 17.11 0.01
C LYS A 80 -3.29 15.66 -0.43
N VAL A 81 -4.13 14.81 0.16
CA VAL A 81 -4.34 13.47 -0.38
C VAL A 81 -5.18 13.59 -1.65
N ALA A 82 -4.74 12.93 -2.72
CA ALA A 82 -5.45 12.85 -3.97
C ALA A 82 -5.64 11.38 -4.37
N SER A 83 -6.73 11.10 -5.05
CA SER A 83 -7.08 9.79 -5.59
C SER A 83 -7.10 9.85 -7.10
N PHE A 84 -6.35 8.94 -7.72
CA PHE A 84 -6.42 8.65 -9.13
C PHE A 84 -7.35 7.47 -9.34
N ASN A 85 -8.46 7.69 -10.05
CA ASN A 85 -9.38 6.63 -10.41
C ASN A 85 -8.92 5.99 -11.73
N ILE A 86 -8.56 4.72 -11.68
CA ILE A 86 -7.94 4.00 -12.81
C ILE A 86 -8.91 3.80 -13.98
N SER A 87 -10.22 3.66 -13.71
CA SER A 87 -11.21 3.42 -14.78
C SER A 87 -11.57 4.67 -15.57
N THR A 88 -11.39 5.86 -14.98
CA THR A 88 -11.70 7.14 -15.60
C THR A 88 -10.48 7.99 -15.93
N SER A 89 -9.29 7.58 -15.48
CA SER A 89 -8.06 8.34 -15.57
C SER A 89 -8.16 9.76 -14.99
N THR A 90 -8.93 9.93 -13.90
CA THR A 90 -9.13 11.25 -13.27
C THR A 90 -8.50 11.34 -11.88
N ILE A 91 -7.91 12.49 -11.56
CA ILE A 91 -7.41 12.81 -10.22
C ILE A 91 -8.43 13.68 -9.47
N LYS A 92 -8.77 13.29 -8.24
CA LYS A 92 -9.66 14.03 -7.31
C LYS A 92 -8.95 14.27 -5.98
N PHE A 93 -9.10 15.46 -5.41
CA PHE A 93 -8.44 15.85 -4.14
C PHE A 93 -9.35 16.70 -3.24
N ASP A 94 -10.67 16.42 -3.25
CA ASP A 94 -11.61 17.04 -2.30
C ASP A 94 -11.25 16.61 -0.87
N PRO A 95 -10.87 17.54 0.03
CA PRO A 95 -10.46 17.20 1.40
C PRO A 95 -11.57 16.57 2.24
N ARG A 96 -12.83 16.66 1.82
CA ARG A 96 -13.95 15.96 2.47
C ARG A 96 -13.98 14.47 2.14
N SER A 97 -13.54 14.12 0.94
CA SER A 97 -13.46 12.73 0.47
C SER A 97 -12.10 12.10 0.79
N TYR A 98 -11.05 12.90 0.77
CA TYR A 98 -9.66 12.49 1.00
C TYR A 98 -8.99 13.40 2.03
N PRO A 99 -9.38 13.32 3.32
CA PRO A 99 -8.72 14.08 4.37
C PRO A 99 -7.27 13.60 4.56
N ASN A 100 -6.43 14.41 5.20
CA ASN A 100 -5.10 14.00 5.63
C ASN A 100 -5.06 13.97 7.17
N PRO A 101 -4.91 12.80 7.82
CA PRO A 101 -4.79 11.46 7.24
C PRO A 101 -6.11 10.95 6.64
N THR A 102 -6.02 10.13 5.60
CA THR A 102 -7.14 9.30 5.14
C THR A 102 -7.12 8.00 5.92
N VAL A 103 -8.24 7.65 6.56
CA VAL A 103 -8.38 6.40 7.31
C VAL A 103 -9.52 5.59 6.70
N THR A 104 -9.23 4.36 6.31
CA THR A 104 -10.21 3.39 5.86
C THR A 104 -10.36 2.31 6.94
N PRO A 105 -11.48 2.29 7.68
CA PRO A 105 -11.75 1.24 8.66
C PRO A 105 -12.00 -0.10 7.96
N ALA A 106 -11.10 -1.05 8.16
CA ALA A 106 -11.14 -2.36 7.54
C ALA A 106 -10.15 -3.30 8.23
N PHE A 107 -10.52 -4.55 8.43
CA PHE A 107 -9.63 -5.54 9.02
C PHE A 107 -9.16 -6.55 7.97
N CYS A 108 -7.93 -7.04 8.13
CA CYS A 108 -7.35 -8.06 7.26
C CYS A 108 -7.78 -9.46 7.74
N GLN A 109 -8.47 -10.22 6.89
CA GLN A 109 -8.87 -11.59 7.18
C GLN A 109 -8.65 -12.49 5.96
N ASP A 110 -7.96 -13.61 6.14
CA ASP A 110 -7.70 -14.61 5.08
C ASP A 110 -7.12 -14.02 3.79
N GLY A 111 -6.29 -12.97 3.91
CA GLY A 111 -5.65 -12.28 2.79
C GLY A 111 -6.54 -11.24 2.09
N GLN A 112 -7.73 -10.94 2.63
CA GLN A 112 -8.67 -9.97 2.09
C GLN A 112 -8.93 -8.83 3.08
N TRP A 113 -9.15 -7.63 2.53
CA TRP A 113 -9.61 -6.50 3.32
C TRP A 113 -11.12 -6.55 3.48
N ILE A 114 -11.58 -6.60 4.72
CA ILE A 114 -13.00 -6.67 5.06
C ILE A 114 -13.42 -5.35 5.72
N ARG A 115 -14.48 -4.74 5.19
CA ARG A 115 -15.03 -3.50 5.75
C ARG A 115 -15.59 -3.73 7.15
N GLU A 116 -15.16 -2.90 8.08
CA GLU A 116 -15.67 -2.93 9.45
C GLU A 116 -17.19 -2.70 9.50
N GLY A 117 -17.90 -3.49 10.30
CA GLY A 117 -19.35 -3.39 10.50
C GLY A 117 -20.22 -4.01 9.39
N LEU A 118 -19.68 -4.24 8.19
CA LEU A 118 -20.43 -4.82 7.07
C LEU A 118 -19.95 -6.22 6.66
N PHE A 119 -18.73 -6.62 7.01
CA PHE A 119 -18.15 -7.91 6.65
C PHE A 119 -18.12 -8.16 5.13
N ILE A 120 -17.95 -7.10 4.34
CA ILE A 120 -17.88 -7.15 2.88
C ILE A 120 -16.42 -6.95 2.45
N PRO A 121 -15.89 -7.78 1.52
CA PRO A 121 -14.58 -7.55 0.92
C PRO A 121 -14.52 -6.22 0.17
N ILE A 122 -13.45 -5.45 0.38
CA ILE A 122 -13.25 -4.14 -0.25
C ILE A 122 -12.01 -4.08 -1.15
N ASP A 123 -11.32 -5.19 -1.40
CA ASP A 123 -10.13 -5.24 -2.25
C ASP A 123 -10.37 -4.67 -3.66
N MET A 124 -11.57 -4.89 -4.21
CA MET A 124 -11.95 -4.30 -5.49
C MET A 124 -12.05 -2.77 -5.41
N GLU A 125 -12.70 -2.22 -4.38
CA GLU A 125 -12.74 -0.77 -4.14
C GLU A 125 -11.31 -0.23 -3.97
N LEU A 126 -10.50 -0.91 -3.15
CA LEU A 126 -9.12 -0.49 -2.89
C LEU A 126 -8.18 -0.56 -4.11
N SER A 127 -8.57 -1.29 -5.16
CA SER A 127 -7.80 -1.44 -6.40
C SER A 127 -8.31 -0.58 -7.55
N LEU A 128 -9.48 0.06 -7.43
CA LEU A 128 -10.01 0.98 -8.45
C LEU A 128 -9.40 2.38 -8.36
N ASP A 129 -8.82 2.71 -7.21
CA ASP A 129 -8.21 4.00 -6.95
C ASP A 129 -6.85 3.87 -6.28
N SER A 130 -5.92 4.68 -6.76
CA SER A 130 -4.56 4.78 -6.24
C SER A 130 -4.38 6.15 -5.59
N LEU A 131 -3.75 6.19 -4.40
CA LEU A 131 -3.61 7.44 -3.64
C LEU A 131 -2.23 8.08 -3.80
N THR A 132 -2.19 9.41 -3.82
CA THR A 132 -0.96 10.20 -3.88
C THR A 132 -1.04 11.42 -2.97
N CYS A 133 0.11 12.05 -2.75
CA CYS A 133 0.21 13.37 -2.15
C CYS A 133 0.47 14.40 -3.24
N ILE A 134 -0.37 15.43 -3.28
CA ILE A 134 -0.22 16.53 -4.25
C ILE A 134 -0.10 17.89 -3.55
N LYS A 135 0.86 18.70 -4.01
CA LYS A 135 1.03 20.10 -3.64
C LYS A 135 1.05 20.95 -4.91
N GLN A 136 0.17 21.94 -4.98
CA GLN A 136 0.07 22.91 -6.07
C GLN A 136 0.63 24.26 -5.61
#